data_AF-A0A948V8A4-F1
#
_entry.id   AF-A0A948V8A4-F1
#
_cell.length_a   1.000
_cell.length_b   1.000
_cell.length_c   1.000
_cell.angle_alpha   90.00
_cell.angle_beta   90.00
_cell.angle_gamma   90.00
#
_symmetry.space_group_name_H-M   'P 1'
#
loop_
_entity.id
_entity.type
_entity.pdbx_description
1 polymer ?
#
loop_
_entity_poly.entity_id
_entity_poly.type
_entity_poly.pdbx_seq_one_letter_code
_entity_poly.pdbx_strand_id
1 'polypeptide(L)'
;MYTKMLSLRFPPSAVNEPVVSNLIRKFDLSCNILKAVIYPRKEGMVVMELSGHRKSFLKGLRYLKTMGVKVESIGQDIKRDEVKCFQCGACTAVCPTGALH
;
A
#
# COMPACT_ATOMS: atom_id res chain seq x y z
N MET A 1 4.09 7.04 -16.49
CA MET A 1 3.35 5.98 -15.76
C MET A 1 3.64 6.15 -14.27
N TYR A 2 2.64 6.19 -13.40
CA TYR A 2 2.81 6.38 -11.95
C TYR A 2 2.58 5.06 -11.23
N THR A 3 3.50 4.65 -10.38
CA THR A 3 3.50 3.35 -9.70
C THR A 3 3.79 3.52 -8.22
N LYS A 4 3.04 2.82 -7.36
CA LYS A 4 3.29 2.76 -5.91
C LYS A 4 2.93 1.40 -5.34
N MET A 5 3.73 0.94 -4.39
CA MET A 5 3.39 -0.20 -3.55
C MET A 5 2.51 0.25 -2.38
N LEU A 6 1.41 -0.46 -2.15
CA LEU A 6 0.36 -0.11 -1.20
C LEU A 6 0.00 -1.32 -0.33
N SER A 7 -0.26 -1.04 0.95
CA SER A 7 -0.97 -1.94 1.86
C SER A 7 -2.42 -1.47 1.96
N LEU A 8 -3.35 -2.37 1.64
CA LEU A 8 -4.78 -2.15 1.70
C LEU A 8 -5.35 -3.00 2.83
N ARG A 9 -6.07 -2.39 3.78
CA ARG A 9 -6.85 -3.10 4.79
C ARG A 9 -8.34 -2.89 4.54
N PHE A 10 -9.05 -3.99 4.33
CA PHE A 10 -10.45 -4.05 3.95
C PHE A 10 -11.32 -4.26 5.19
N PRO A 11 -12.31 -3.39 5.46
CA PRO A 11 -13.31 -3.63 6.49
C PRO A 11 -14.24 -4.79 6.08
N PRO A 12 -14.98 -5.40 7.03
CA PRO A 12 -15.90 -6.50 6.75
C PRO A 12 -16.94 -6.20 5.66
N SER A 13 -17.38 -4.94 5.57
CA SER A 13 -18.34 -4.47 4.56
C SER A 13 -17.77 -4.48 3.14
N ALA A 14 -16.45 -4.40 2.96
CA ALA A 14 -15.80 -4.33 1.65
C ALA A 14 -15.13 -5.65 1.22
N VAL A 15 -15.01 -6.65 2.11
CA VAL A 15 -14.32 -7.93 1.83
C VAL A 15 -15.01 -8.73 0.71
N ASN A 16 -16.34 -8.64 0.61
CA ASN A 16 -17.11 -9.36 -0.41
C ASN A 16 -17.32 -8.55 -1.70
N GLU A 17 -16.82 -7.31 -1.76
CA GLU A 17 -16.98 -6.43 -2.91
C GLU A 17 -15.85 -6.62 -3.93
N PRO A 18 -16.10 -6.49 -5.24
CA PRO A 18 -15.09 -6.64 -6.28
C PRO A 18 -14.19 -5.39 -6.40
N VAL A 19 -13.59 -4.95 -5.29
CA VAL A 19 -12.86 -3.68 -5.18
C VAL A 19 -11.69 -3.61 -6.17
N VAL A 20 -10.85 -4.65 -6.22
CA VAL A 20 -9.68 -4.69 -7.12
C VAL A 20 -10.10 -4.75 -8.59
N SER A 21 -11.13 -5.53 -8.93
CA SER A 21 -11.67 -5.57 -10.29
C SER A 21 -12.19 -4.20 -10.73
N ASN A 22 -12.86 -3.46 -9.83
CA ASN A 22 -13.31 -2.10 -10.10
C ASN A 22 -12.15 -1.11 -10.30
N LEU A 23 -11.01 -1.29 -9.62
CA LEU A 23 -9.81 -0.48 -9.87
C LEU A 23 -9.35 -0.60 -11.32
N ILE A 24 -9.29 -1.83 -11.83
CA ILE A 24 -8.88 -2.11 -13.22
C ILE A 24 -9.92 -1.54 -14.19
N ARG A 25 -11.19 -1.93 -14.04
CA ARG A 25 -12.24 -1.62 -15.03
C ARG A 25 -12.68 -0.16 -15.06
N LYS A 26 -12.79 0.50 -13.90
CA LYS A 26 -13.34 1.88 -13.81
C LYS A 26 -12.28 2.96 -13.85
N PHE A 27 -11.04 2.62 -13.49
CA PHE A 27 -9.96 3.59 -13.38
C PHE A 27 -8.79 3.29 -14.30
N ASP A 28 -8.80 2.20 -15.06
CA ASP A 28 -7.72 1.83 -15.97
C ASP A 28 -6.37 1.75 -15.23
N LEU A 29 -6.39 0.97 -14.14
CA LEU A 29 -5.23 0.74 -13.27
C LEU A 29 -4.77 -0.70 -13.36
N SER A 30 -3.46 -0.89 -13.46
CA SER A 30 -2.82 -2.19 -13.34
C SER A 30 -2.50 -2.47 -11.88
N CYS A 31 -2.82 -3.68 -11.43
CA CYS A 31 -2.57 -4.13 -10.07
C CYS A 31 -1.69 -5.38 -10.12
N ASN A 32 -0.58 -5.38 -9.39
CA ASN A 32 0.24 -6.56 -9.18
C ASN A 32 0.18 -6.95 -7.69
N ILE A 33 -0.51 -8.04 -7.37
CA ILE A 33 -0.76 -8.47 -6.00
C ILE A 33 0.45 -9.25 -5.49
N LEU A 34 1.11 -8.74 -4.45
CA LEU A 34 2.30 -9.35 -3.84
C LEU A 34 1.92 -10.30 -2.70
N LYS A 35 0.90 -9.93 -1.92
CA LYS A 35 0.38 -10.75 -0.82
C LYS A 35 -1.09 -10.42 -0.58
N ALA A 36 -1.91 -11.42 -0.35
CA ALA A 36 -3.29 -11.23 0.06
C ALA A 36 -3.65 -12.22 1.18
N VAL A 37 -4.32 -11.72 2.22
CA VAL A 37 -4.89 -12.53 3.29
C VAL A 37 -6.33 -12.08 3.47
N ILE A 38 -7.26 -13.01 3.32
CA ILE A 38 -8.70 -12.71 3.38
C ILE A 38 -9.31 -13.58 4.45
N TYR A 39 -9.92 -12.95 5.45
CA TYR A 39 -10.71 -13.63 6.47
C TYR A 39 -12.21 -13.36 6.20
N PRO A 40 -12.98 -14.36 5.76
CA PRO A 40 -14.40 -14.18 5.48
C PRO A 40 -15.13 -13.57 6.69
N ARG A 41 -15.93 -12.51 6.44
CA ARG A 41 -16.71 -11.75 7.44
C ARG A 41 -15.91 -11.01 8.52
N LYS A 42 -14.58 -10.97 8.43
CA LYS A 42 -13.71 -10.19 9.32
C LYS A 42 -13.03 -9.09 8.51
N GLU A 43 -11.71 -9.04 8.49
CA GLU A 43 -10.94 -8.05 7.76
C GLU A 43 -10.07 -8.74 6.72
N GLY A 44 -9.76 -8.02 5.63
CA GLY A 44 -8.83 -8.46 4.61
C GLY A 44 -7.59 -7.57 4.57
N MET A 45 -6.45 -8.12 4.19
CA MET A 45 -5.23 -7.36 3.93
C MET A 45 -4.67 -7.73 2.57
N VAL A 46 -4.35 -6.73 1.76
CA VAL A 46 -3.70 -6.94 0.47
C VAL A 46 -2.52 -5.99 0.33
N VAL A 47 -1.36 -6.55 0.01
CA VAL A 47 -0.18 -5.81 -0.42
C VAL A 47 -0.09 -5.94 -1.93
N MET A 48 -0.09 -4.81 -2.63
CA MET A 48 -0.02 -4.77 -4.08
C MET A 48 0.74 -3.56 -4.59
N GLU A 49 1.34 -3.69 -5.76
CA GLU A 49 1.75 -2.57 -6.57
C GLU A 49 0.57 -2.10 -7.43
N LEU A 50 0.29 -0.80 -7.39
CA LEU A 50 -0.76 -0.15 -8.18
C LEU A 50 -0.09 0.83 -9.15
N SER A 51 -0.37 0.67 -10.45
CA SER A 51 0.22 1.49 -11.50
C SER A 51 -0.81 1.99 -12.52
N GLY A 52 -0.54 3.14 -13.12
CA GLY A 52 -1.39 3.71 -14.17
C GLY A 52 -1.13 5.19 -14.42
N HIS A 53 -2.04 5.86 -15.12
CA HIS A 53 -1.93 7.30 -15.32
C HIS A 53 -2.19 8.07 -14.01
N ARG A 54 -1.47 9.17 -13.74
CA ARG A 54 -1.54 9.88 -12.44
C ARG A 54 -2.96 10.32 -12.07
N LYS A 55 -3.75 10.80 -13.04
CA LYS A 55 -5.15 11.20 -12.81
C LYS A 55 -6.02 10.00 -12.42
N SER A 56 -5.83 8.86 -13.09
CA SER A 56 -6.52 7.60 -12.81
C SER A 56 -6.16 7.04 -11.43
N PHE A 57 -4.87 7.05 -11.11
CA PHE A 57 -4.35 6.59 -9.82
C PHE A 57 -4.98 7.35 -8.65
N LEU A 58 -5.03 8.69 -8.74
CA LEU A 58 -5.67 9.52 -7.72
C LEU A 58 -7.18 9.26 -7.59
N LYS A 59 -7.87 8.98 -8.71
CA LYS A 59 -9.28 8.60 -8.69
C LYS A 59 -9.48 7.24 -8.01
N GLY A 60 -8.65 6.25 -8.33
CA GLY A 60 -8.67 4.92 -7.70
C GLY A 60 -8.39 4.97 -6.20
N LEU A 61 -7.43 5.80 -5.76
CA LEU A 61 -7.17 6.03 -4.33
C LEU A 61 -8.39 6.63 -3.60
N ARG A 62 -9.08 7.59 -4.22
CA ARG A 62 -10.31 8.14 -3.64
C ARG A 62 -11.40 7.08 -3.53
N TYR A 63 -11.56 6.26 -4.56
CA TYR A 63 -12.51 5.15 -4.55
C TYR A 63 -12.23 4.15 -3.40
N LEU A 64 -10.97 3.77 -3.19
CA LEU A 64 -10.59 2.92 -2.06
C LEU A 64 -10.99 3.53 -0.72
N LYS A 65 -10.72 4.83 -0.53
CA LYS A 65 -11.11 5.55 0.69
C LYS A 65 -12.63 5.60 0.88
N THR A 66 -13.41 5.81 -0.20
CA THR A 66 -14.88 5.81 -0.12
C THR A 66 -15.47 4.43 0.24
N MET A 67 -14.77 3.34 -0.10
CA MET A 67 -15.14 1.99 0.30
C MET A 67 -14.73 1.66 1.76
N GLY A 68 -14.16 2.63 2.49
CA GLY A 68 -13.63 2.42 3.84
C GLY A 68 -12.32 1.62 3.89
N VAL A 69 -11.70 1.35 2.74
CA VAL A 69 -10.42 0.64 2.67
C VAL A 69 -9.32 1.57 3.18
N LYS A 70 -8.61 1.15 4.22
CA LYS A 70 -7.43 1.87 4.71
C LYS A 70 -6.27 1.61 3.75
N VAL A 71 -5.68 2.67 3.23
CA VAL A 71 -4.58 2.61 2.25
C VAL A 71 -3.33 3.22 2.85
N GLU A 72 -2.25 2.44 2.89
CA GLU A 72 -0.93 2.87 3.35
C GLU A 72 0.09 2.67 2.24
N SER A 73 0.98 3.64 2.03
CA SER A 73 2.07 3.50 1.06
C SER A 73 3.15 2.64 1.68
N ILE A 74 3.50 1.53 1.02
CA ILE A 74 4.66 0.72 1.42
C ILE A 74 5.85 1.30 0.68
N GLY A 75 6.57 2.19 1.34
CA GLY A 75 7.82 2.74 0.86
C GLY A 75 8.68 3.04 2.06
N GLN A 76 9.80 2.30 2.19
CA GLN A 76 10.89 2.49 3.15
C GLN A 76 10.47 3.25 4.42
N ASP A 77 9.81 2.54 5.34
CA ASP A 77 9.41 3.14 6.61
C ASP A 77 10.49 2.94 7.69
N ILE A 78 11.76 3.00 7.29
CA ILE A 78 12.88 3.12 8.22
C ILE A 78 13.30 4.57 8.15
N LYS A 79 12.77 5.35 9.09
CA LYS A 79 13.09 6.76 9.24
C LYS A 79 14.01 6.92 10.44
N ARG A 80 15.10 7.62 10.24
CA ARG A 80 16.02 8.01 11.30
C ARG A 80 15.48 9.27 11.97
N ASP A 81 15.25 9.20 13.26
CA ASP A 81 14.93 10.37 14.09
C ASP A 81 16.24 11.12 14.38
N GLU A 82 16.48 12.24 13.70
CA GLU A 82 17.74 13.00 13.84
C GLU A 82 17.92 13.64 15.22
N VAL A 83 16.85 13.81 16.00
CA VAL A 83 16.95 14.36 17.36
C VAL A 83 17.44 13.29 18.33
N LYS A 84 17.06 12.03 18.12
CA LYS A 84 17.46 10.90 18.98
C LYS A 84 18.70 10.16 18.49
N CYS A 85 19.07 10.32 17.22
CA CYS A 85 20.17 9.57 16.64
C CYS A 85 21.53 10.17 17.01
N PHE A 86 22.34 9.40 17.72
CA PHE A 86 23.71 9.76 18.09
C PHE A 86 24.77 9.18 17.12
N GLN A 87 24.38 8.84 15.89
CA GLN A 87 25.28 8.44 14.80
C GLN A 87 26.18 7.21 15.06
N CYS A 88 25.80 6.30 15.95
CA CYS A 88 26.62 5.10 16.25
C CYS A 88 26.70 4.04 15.14
N GLY A 89 25.83 4.12 14.14
CA GLY A 89 25.80 3.15 13.04
C GLY A 89 25.23 1.77 13.37
N ALA A 90 24.72 1.52 14.58
CA ALA A 90 24.15 0.21 14.93
C ALA A 90 22.99 -0.22 14.01
N CYS A 91 22.19 0.74 13.54
CA CYS A 91 21.09 0.47 12.62
C CYS A 91 21.57 0.01 11.23
N THR A 92 22.75 0.42 10.75
CA THR A 92 23.26 0.02 9.43
C THR A 92 23.73 -1.43 9.41
N ALA A 93 24.08 -2.01 10.56
CA ALA A 93 24.47 -3.41 10.68
C ALA A 93 23.29 -4.39 10.64
N VAL A 94 22.10 -3.94 11.06
CA VAL A 94 20.89 -4.79 11.19
C VAL A 94 19.95 -4.61 10.00
N CYS A 95 19.99 -3.44 9.37
CA CYS A 95 19.10 -3.09 8.27
C CYS A 95 19.67 -3.56 6.92
N PRO A 96 18.83 -4.05 5.97
CA PRO A 96 19.30 -4.42 4.64
C PRO A 96 19.99 -3.24 3.93
N THR A 97 20.96 -3.54 3.06
CA THR A 97 21.59 -2.54 2.18
C THR A 97 20.51 -1.79 1.39
N GLY A 98 20.54 -0.46 1.41
CA GLY A 98 19.54 0.35 0.72
C GLY A 98 18.47 1.01 1.60
N ALA A 99 18.40 0.70 2.90
CA ALA A 99 17.24 1.04 3.72
C ALA A 99 17.38 2.29 4.62
N LEU A 100 18.57 2.89 4.70
CA LEU A 100 18.89 4.05 5.54
C LEU A 100 19.47 5.23 4.73
N HIS A 101 19.01 5.41 3.48
CA HIS A 101 19.42 6.53 2.62
C HIS A 101 18.53 7.76 2.80
#